data_AF-A0ABD1HQL7-F1
#
_entry.id   AF-A0ABD1HQL7-F1
#
_cell.length_a   1.000
_cell.length_b   1.000
_cell.length_c   1.000
_cell.angle_alpha   90.00
_cell.angle_beta   90.00
_cell.angle_gamma   90.00
#
_symmetry.space_group_name_H-M   'P 1'
#
loop_
_entity.id
_entity.type
_entity.pdbx_description
1 polymer ?
#
loop_
_entity_poly.entity_id
_entity_poly.type
_entity_poly.pdbx_seq_one_letter_code
_entity_poly.pdbx_strand_id
1 'polypeptide(L)'
;MSGWESVESCDPNLFQQVLTCLAFDTYRNPDLETGNKVVLPPTCLSRLTDIGTRFPWFFKIESFNSDKTSHCGVLEFCADEGFVYVPRWMMDNLGIREGEEVILRQARPIMGTRMKLQPHKAAFLEVADLRAVLEEALRGFACLSKGDTFGVREFLLDVVEVGPGDEVISLVDTDCEVEFATPLDYVEAEVAEEGVAGFRAFTGKGRRLGGKGKVADVVVAKEEEGKKREKEEEFKPFSGRGRVLGGPFFS
;
A
#
# COMPACT_ATOMS: atom_id res chain seq x y z
N MET A 1 3.35 29.89 13.26
CA MET A 1 1.97 29.47 13.59
C MET A 1 1.10 29.79 12.40
N SER A 2 0.41 28.76 11.90
CA SER A 2 -0.67 28.73 10.87
C SER A 2 -0.37 29.45 9.54
N GLY A 3 -0.20 28.77 8.40
CA GLY A 3 -0.96 27.60 7.96
C GLY A 3 -2.18 28.09 7.18
N TRP A 4 -1.94 28.36 5.90
CA TRP A 4 -2.82 28.38 4.73
C TRP A 4 -4.26 27.88 4.92
N GLU A 5 -5.21 28.68 4.45
CA GLU A 5 -6.35 28.18 3.67
C GLU A 5 -6.39 29.00 2.38
N SER A 6 -5.70 28.50 1.36
CA SER A 6 -5.96 28.95 -0.01
C SER A 6 -7.29 28.32 -0.41
N VAL A 7 -8.37 29.09 -0.27
CA VAL A 7 -9.65 28.77 -0.90
C VAL A 7 -9.39 28.73 -2.40
N GLU A 8 -9.40 27.54 -3.00
CA GLU A 8 -9.38 27.39 -4.46
C GLU A 8 -10.56 28.19 -5.03
N SER A 9 -10.24 29.31 -5.67
CA SER A 9 -11.22 30.18 -6.29
C SER A 9 -11.91 29.41 -7.42
N CYS A 10 -13.24 29.32 -7.39
CA CYS A 10 -14.03 28.84 -8.52
C CYS A 10 -13.77 29.75 -9.73
N ASP A 11 -12.88 29.34 -10.63
CA ASP A 11 -12.70 30.02 -11.90
C ASP A 11 -13.97 29.84 -12.74
N PRO A 12 -14.63 30.93 -13.18
CA PRO A 12 -15.89 30.85 -13.93
C PRO A 12 -15.76 30.23 -15.34
N ASN A 13 -14.54 29.89 -15.76
CA ASN A 13 -14.22 29.25 -17.03
C ASN A 13 -13.92 27.76 -16.92
N LEU A 14 -14.06 27.16 -15.73
CA LEU A 14 -13.91 25.71 -15.56
C LEU A 14 -15.26 25.03 -15.74
N PHE A 15 -15.26 23.92 -16.48
CA PHE A 15 -16.46 23.10 -16.61
C PHE A 15 -16.85 22.54 -15.23
N GLN A 16 -18.11 22.74 -14.85
CA GLN A 16 -18.70 22.14 -13.66
C GLN A 16 -20.13 21.70 -13.96
N GLN A 17 -20.48 20.47 -13.56
CA GLN A 17 -21.82 19.93 -13.75
C GLN A 17 -22.18 18.97 -12.62
N VAL A 18 -23.44 19.04 -12.19
CA VAL A 18 -24.03 18.05 -11.28
C VAL A 18 -24.67 16.95 -12.13
N LEU A 19 -24.32 15.71 -11.86
CA LEU A 19 -24.85 14.53 -12.53
C LEU A 19 -25.27 13.49 -11.50
N THR A 20 -26.23 12.63 -11.86
CA THR A 20 -26.61 11.47 -11.05
C THR A 20 -25.69 10.31 -11.39
N CYS A 21 -25.07 9.73 -10.37
CA CYS A 21 -24.13 8.62 -10.51
C CYS A 21 -24.86 7.28 -10.71
N LEU A 22 -24.46 6.53 -11.73
CA LEU A 22 -24.90 5.17 -12.02
C LEU A 22 -23.68 4.25 -12.12
N ALA A 23 -23.83 2.99 -11.72
CA ALA A 23 -22.75 2.01 -11.84
C ALA A 23 -22.60 1.52 -13.29
N PHE A 24 -21.37 1.18 -13.67
CA PHE A 24 -21.07 0.59 -14.99
C PHE A 24 -21.81 -0.73 -15.27
N ASP A 25 -22.27 -1.49 -14.28
CA ASP A 25 -23.07 -2.70 -14.50
C ASP A 25 -24.36 -2.45 -15.30
N THR A 26 -24.92 -1.25 -15.14
CA THR A 26 -26.09 -0.82 -15.91
C THR A 26 -25.72 -0.37 -17.32
N TYR A 27 -24.43 -0.12 -17.55
CA TYR A 27 -23.87 0.26 -18.83
C TYR A 27 -23.51 -0.98 -19.66
N ARG A 28 -23.62 -0.83 -20.98
CA ARG A 28 -23.66 -1.91 -21.99
C ARG A 28 -22.51 -2.94 -21.95
N ASN A 29 -21.39 -2.65 -21.28
CA ASN A 29 -20.18 -3.45 -21.33
C ASN A 29 -19.47 -3.54 -19.96
N PRO A 30 -19.35 -4.75 -19.36
CA PRO A 30 -18.73 -4.94 -18.04
C PRO A 30 -17.20 -4.79 -18.05
N ASP A 31 -16.53 -4.98 -19.18
CA ASP A 31 -15.07 -4.86 -19.31
C ASP A 31 -14.55 -3.42 -19.10
N LEU A 32 -15.46 -2.45 -18.92
CA LEU A 32 -15.15 -1.04 -18.69
C LEU A 32 -14.83 -0.73 -17.22
N GLU A 33 -15.07 -1.67 -16.31
CA GLU A 33 -14.87 -1.47 -14.88
C GLU A 33 -13.39 -1.45 -14.46
N THR A 34 -12.47 -1.84 -15.35
CA THR A 34 -11.04 -2.03 -15.05
C THR A 34 -10.21 -0.74 -15.08
N GLY A 35 -10.82 0.43 -14.92
CA GLY A 35 -10.12 1.73 -14.98
C GLY A 35 -10.89 2.85 -14.30
N ASN A 36 -10.43 4.09 -14.48
CA ASN A 36 -11.04 5.29 -13.89
C ASN A 36 -11.66 6.23 -14.94
N LYS A 37 -12.02 5.68 -16.09
CA LYS A 37 -12.65 6.44 -17.18
C LYS A 37 -14.17 6.34 -17.04
N VAL A 38 -14.85 7.48 -17.01
CA VAL A 38 -16.31 7.57 -16.85
C VAL A 38 -16.99 7.83 -18.18
N VAL A 39 -18.29 7.50 -18.27
CA VAL A 39 -19.12 7.85 -19.44
C VAL A 39 -19.96 9.06 -19.11
N LEU A 40 -19.86 10.09 -19.94
CA LEU A 40 -20.57 11.36 -19.75
C LEU A 40 -21.70 11.54 -20.78
N PRO A 41 -22.66 12.44 -20.53
CA PRO A 41 -23.67 12.82 -21.50
C PRO A 41 -23.07 13.59 -22.69
N PRO A 42 -23.65 13.51 -23.90
CA PRO A 42 -23.19 14.27 -25.06
C PRO A 42 -23.29 15.79 -24.84
N THR A 43 -24.21 16.29 -24.01
CA THR A 43 -24.22 17.72 -23.64
C THR A 43 -22.94 18.18 -22.94
N CYS A 44 -22.26 17.31 -22.18
CA CYS A 44 -20.98 17.63 -21.55
C CYS A 44 -19.91 17.90 -22.61
N LEU A 45 -19.88 17.12 -23.70
CA LEU A 45 -18.94 17.30 -24.80
C LEU A 45 -19.13 18.66 -25.49
N SER A 46 -20.38 19.04 -25.77
CA SER A 46 -20.69 20.34 -26.37
C SER A 46 -20.16 21.48 -25.51
N ARG A 47 -20.42 21.43 -24.20
CA ARG A 47 -19.93 22.44 -23.24
C ARG A 47 -18.40 22.49 -23.17
N LEU A 48 -17.74 21.34 -23.11
CA LEU A 48 -16.27 21.26 -23.08
C LEU A 48 -15.64 21.87 -24.35
N THR A 49 -16.29 21.68 -25.50
CA THR A 49 -15.88 22.23 -26.79
C THR A 49 -16.11 23.74 -26.83
N ASP A 50 -17.24 24.23 -26.32
CA ASP A 50 -17.56 25.66 -26.26
C ASP A 50 -16.59 26.43 -25.36
N ILE A 51 -16.16 25.82 -24.25
CA ILE A 51 -15.12 26.37 -23.36
C ILE A 51 -13.73 26.35 -24.04
N GLY A 52 -13.56 25.59 -25.13
CA GLY A 52 -12.30 25.49 -25.86
C GLY A 52 -11.27 24.58 -25.20
N THR A 53 -11.72 23.63 -24.37
CA THR A 53 -10.83 22.67 -23.71
C THR A 53 -10.34 21.63 -24.71
N ARG A 54 -9.05 21.26 -24.63
CA ARG A 54 -8.45 20.25 -25.50
C ARG A 54 -8.34 18.93 -24.77
N PHE A 55 -8.45 17.85 -25.53
CA PHE A 55 -8.14 16.50 -25.08
C PHE A 55 -6.65 16.41 -24.66
N PRO A 56 -6.29 15.61 -23.64
CA PRO A 56 -7.15 14.78 -22.77
C PRO A 56 -7.97 15.57 -21.74
N TRP A 57 -9.20 15.11 -21.48
CA TRP A 57 -10.08 15.70 -20.47
C TRP A 57 -10.05 14.91 -19.17
N PHE A 58 -9.83 15.62 -18.06
CA PHE A 58 -9.83 15.09 -16.71
C PHE A 58 -10.86 15.81 -15.86
N PHE A 59 -11.44 15.07 -14.92
CA PHE A 59 -12.45 15.60 -14.01
C PHE A 59 -12.16 15.16 -12.59
N LYS A 60 -12.37 16.08 -11.66
CA LYS A 60 -12.52 15.80 -10.25
C LYS A 60 -13.98 15.47 -10.00
N ILE A 61 -14.23 14.32 -9.39
CA ILE A 61 -15.55 13.88 -8.97
C ILE A 61 -15.65 14.03 -7.45
N GLU A 62 -16.64 14.80 -7.01
CA GLU A 62 -16.88 15.11 -5.60
C GLU A 62 -18.27 14.61 -5.23
N SER A 63 -18.37 13.97 -4.07
CA SER A 63 -19.65 13.59 -3.49
C SER A 63 -20.30 14.78 -2.79
N PHE A 64 -21.63 14.84 -2.77
CA PHE A 64 -22.36 15.81 -1.93
C PHE A 64 -22.43 15.38 -0.47
N ASN A 65 -22.43 14.08 -0.22
CA ASN A 65 -22.70 13.49 1.10
C ASN A 65 -21.42 13.16 1.86
N SER A 66 -20.28 13.12 1.17
CA SER A 66 -18.97 12.80 1.76
C SER A 66 -17.94 13.84 1.34
N ASP A 67 -17.04 14.20 2.26
CA ASP A 67 -15.91 15.09 1.98
C ASP A 67 -14.79 14.37 1.18
N LYS A 68 -15.16 13.33 0.43
CA LYS A 68 -14.24 12.51 -0.36
C LYS A 68 -14.31 12.94 -1.83
N THR A 69 -13.15 12.97 -2.46
CA THR A 69 -13.00 13.36 -3.85
C THR A 69 -12.05 12.40 -4.54
N SER A 70 -12.34 12.07 -5.79
CA SER A 70 -11.47 11.26 -6.65
C SER A 70 -11.33 11.95 -8.00
N HIS A 71 -10.45 11.43 -8.85
CA HIS A 71 -10.24 11.96 -10.19
C HIS A 71 -10.46 10.88 -11.24
N CYS A 72 -11.04 11.29 -12.36
CA CYS A 72 -11.41 10.41 -13.46
C CYS A 72 -11.06 11.03 -14.81
N GLY A 73 -10.87 10.15 -15.80
CA GLY A 73 -10.83 10.52 -17.21
C GLY A 73 -12.18 10.29 -17.88
N VAL A 74 -12.29 10.63 -19.16
CA VAL A 74 -13.50 10.31 -19.95
C VAL A 74 -13.22 9.16 -20.88
N LEU A 75 -14.13 8.20 -20.89
CA LEU A 75 -14.17 7.11 -21.86
C LEU A 75 -14.87 7.56 -23.14
N GLU A 76 -16.14 7.93 -23.02
CA GLU A 76 -17.01 8.31 -24.14
C GLU A 76 -18.16 9.20 -23.68
N PHE A 77 -18.85 9.80 -24.66
CA PHE A 77 -19.96 10.73 -24.44
C PHE A 77 -21.29 10.15 -24.92
N CYS A 78 -21.66 9.01 -24.35
CA CYS A 78 -22.84 8.21 -24.74
C CYS A 78 -23.84 8.00 -23.59
N ALA A 79 -23.66 8.66 -22.44
CA ALA A 79 -24.58 8.51 -21.31
C ALA A 79 -25.91 9.24 -21.59
N ASP A 80 -26.97 8.79 -20.90
CA ASP A 80 -28.23 9.50 -20.86
C ASP A 80 -28.06 10.87 -20.19
N GLU A 81 -28.82 11.86 -20.65
CA GLU A 81 -28.74 13.23 -20.15
C GLU A 81 -29.00 13.31 -18.64
N GLY A 82 -28.08 13.96 -17.92
CA GLY A 82 -28.14 14.09 -16.46
C GLY A 82 -27.50 12.94 -15.67
N PHE A 83 -27.01 11.89 -16.35
CA PHE A 83 -26.38 10.74 -15.69
C PHE A 83 -24.89 10.62 -16.01
N VAL A 84 -24.12 10.06 -15.09
CA VAL A 84 -22.72 9.65 -15.31
C VAL A 84 -22.55 8.20 -14.89
N TYR A 85 -21.90 7.40 -15.75
CA TYR A 85 -21.56 6.03 -15.41
C TYR A 85 -20.15 5.97 -14.82
N VAL A 86 -20.04 5.43 -13.60
CA VAL A 86 -18.83 5.43 -12.77
C VAL A 86 -18.49 3.99 -12.34
N PRO A 87 -17.20 3.61 -12.24
CA PRO A 87 -16.81 2.27 -11.78
C PRO A 87 -17.18 2.07 -10.31
N ARG A 88 -17.59 0.84 -9.93
CA ARG A 88 -18.01 0.58 -8.54
C ARG A 88 -16.92 0.88 -7.53
N TRP A 89 -15.68 0.51 -7.83
CA TRP A 89 -14.55 0.81 -6.94
C TRP A 89 -14.40 2.32 -6.68
N MET A 90 -14.71 3.17 -7.67
CA MET A 90 -14.67 4.61 -7.51
C MET A 90 -15.87 5.12 -6.69
N MET A 91 -17.04 4.51 -6.86
CA MET A 91 -18.20 4.79 -6.01
C MET A 91 -17.93 4.42 -4.55
N ASP A 92 -17.27 3.28 -4.31
CA ASP A 92 -16.85 2.82 -2.98
C ASP A 92 -15.83 3.79 -2.35
N ASN A 93 -14.85 4.26 -3.13
CA ASN A 93 -13.88 5.26 -2.69
C ASN A 93 -14.57 6.55 -2.27
N LEU A 94 -15.50 7.04 -3.08
CA LEU A 94 -16.30 8.23 -2.79
C LEU A 94 -17.32 7.99 -1.65
N GLY A 95 -17.70 6.74 -1.38
CA GLY A 95 -18.72 6.39 -0.40
C GLY A 95 -20.14 6.77 -0.85
N ILE A 96 -20.39 6.76 -2.15
CA ILE A 96 -21.68 7.08 -2.77
C ILE A 96 -22.39 5.82 -3.26
N ARG A 97 -23.72 5.86 -3.34
CA ARG A 97 -24.52 4.80 -3.95
C ARG A 97 -25.06 5.19 -5.32
N GLU A 98 -25.52 4.19 -6.06
CA GLU A 98 -26.24 4.42 -7.32
C GLU A 98 -27.46 5.33 -7.08
N GLY A 99 -27.65 6.30 -7.96
CA GLY A 99 -28.72 7.30 -7.87
C GLY A 99 -28.37 8.53 -7.02
N GLU A 100 -27.20 8.59 -6.39
CA GLU A 100 -26.74 9.80 -5.70
C GLU A 100 -26.17 10.84 -6.67
N GLU A 101 -26.32 12.11 -6.33
CA GLU A 101 -25.75 13.21 -7.11
C GLU A 101 -24.26 13.37 -6.81
N VAL A 102 -23.50 13.71 -7.85
CA VAL A 102 -22.07 14.01 -7.77
C VAL A 102 -21.77 15.30 -8.52
N ILE A 103 -20.75 16.02 -8.06
CA ILE A 103 -20.24 17.21 -8.73
C ILE A 103 -19.02 16.80 -9.56
N LEU A 104 -19.12 16.97 -10.87
CA LEU A 104 -17.98 16.86 -11.77
C LEU A 104 -17.41 18.25 -12.03
N ARG A 105 -16.14 18.44 -11.71
CA ARG A 105 -15.38 19.65 -11.97
C ARG A 105 -14.22 19.33 -12.90
N GLN A 106 -13.90 20.23 -13.81
CA GLN A 106 -12.73 20.07 -14.66
C GLN A 106 -11.45 20.09 -13.83
N ALA A 107 -10.59 19.10 -14.04
CA ALA A 107 -9.26 19.02 -13.44
C ALA A 107 -8.18 19.12 -14.52
N ARG A 108 -6.99 19.56 -14.13
CA ARG A 108 -5.80 19.60 -15.00
C ARG A 108 -4.60 19.00 -14.26
N PRO A 109 -4.57 17.67 -14.10
CA PRO A 109 -3.47 16.98 -13.44
C PRO A 109 -2.16 17.16 -14.24
N ILE A 110 -1.05 17.19 -13.51
CA ILE A 110 0.29 17.24 -14.09
C ILE A 110 0.68 15.81 -14.53
N MET A 111 1.50 15.69 -15.57
CA MET A 111 2.04 14.40 -16.01
C MET A 111 2.81 13.72 -14.89
N GLY A 112 2.39 12.50 -14.52
CA GLY A 112 3.06 11.71 -13.50
C GLY A 112 4.46 11.28 -13.93
N THR A 113 5.38 11.25 -12.97
CA THR A 113 6.73 10.70 -13.15
C THR A 113 7.03 9.59 -12.15
N ARG A 114 6.45 9.66 -10.95
CA ARG A 114 6.62 8.66 -9.90
C ARG A 114 5.33 8.45 -9.12
N MET A 115 5.11 7.24 -8.66
CA MET A 115 4.03 6.90 -7.74
C MET A 115 4.45 5.80 -6.78
N LYS A 116 3.90 5.84 -5.57
CA LYS A 116 4.10 4.83 -4.55
C LYS A 116 2.79 4.12 -4.28
N LEU A 117 2.76 2.82 -4.55
CA LEU A 117 1.60 1.96 -4.37
C LEU A 117 1.81 1.03 -3.18
N GLN A 118 0.78 0.87 -2.36
CA GLN A 118 0.78 -0.07 -1.25
C GLN A 118 -0.21 -1.19 -1.53
N PRO A 119 0.26 -2.42 -1.79
CA PRO A 119 -0.64 -3.55 -1.95
C PRO A 119 -1.28 -3.93 -0.61
N HIS A 120 -2.55 -4.34 -0.64
CA HIS A 120 -3.22 -4.84 0.57
C HIS A 120 -2.70 -6.22 0.98
N LYS A 121 -2.28 -7.03 0.00
CA LYS A 121 -1.80 -8.40 0.20
C LYS A 121 -0.36 -8.59 -0.27
N ALA A 122 0.47 -9.24 0.53
CA ALA A 122 1.86 -9.57 0.20
C ALA A 122 1.95 -10.50 -1.03
N ALA A 123 0.94 -11.35 -1.23
CA ALA A 123 0.82 -12.23 -2.39
C ALA A 123 0.84 -11.47 -3.74
N PHE A 124 0.50 -10.17 -3.76
CA PHE A 124 0.64 -9.35 -4.96
C PHE A 124 2.10 -9.25 -5.42
N LEU A 125 3.06 -9.14 -4.50
CA LEU A 125 4.49 -9.05 -4.82
C LEU A 125 5.07 -10.38 -5.34
N GLU A 126 4.37 -11.49 -5.13
CA GLU A 126 4.76 -12.84 -5.56
C GLU A 126 4.20 -13.23 -6.93
N VAL A 127 3.38 -12.38 -7.55
CA VAL A 127 2.76 -12.65 -8.86
C VAL A 127 3.83 -12.74 -9.95
N ALA A 128 3.80 -13.85 -10.71
CA ALA A 128 4.61 -13.99 -11.92
C ALA A 128 4.21 -12.91 -12.93
N ASP A 129 5.18 -12.08 -13.34
CA ASP A 129 5.01 -10.92 -14.22
C ASP A 129 4.22 -9.73 -13.63
N LEU A 130 4.49 -9.40 -12.36
CA LEU A 130 3.95 -8.22 -11.65
C LEU A 130 3.91 -6.95 -12.49
N ARG A 131 4.98 -6.66 -13.23
CA ARG A 131 5.10 -5.46 -14.07
C ARG A 131 4.06 -5.44 -15.19
N ALA A 132 3.87 -6.56 -15.89
CA ALA A 132 2.92 -6.64 -17.00
C ALA A 132 1.48 -6.52 -16.51
N VAL A 133 1.17 -7.16 -15.38
CA VAL A 133 -0.15 -7.06 -14.74
C VAL A 133 -0.47 -5.63 -14.34
N LEU A 134 0.51 -4.92 -13.78
CA LEU A 134 0.32 -3.54 -13.38
C LEU A 134 0.22 -2.61 -14.59
N GLU A 135 1.05 -2.78 -15.62
CA GLU A 135 0.99 -2.00 -16.86
C GLU A 135 -0.37 -2.17 -17.57
N GLU A 136 -0.90 -3.40 -17.61
CA GLU A 136 -2.21 -3.69 -18.18
C GLU A 136 -3.33 -2.98 -17.41
N ALA A 137 -3.30 -3.04 -16.08
CA ALA A 137 -4.28 -2.38 -15.24
C ALA A 137 -4.21 -0.85 -15.38
N LEU A 138 -3.01 -0.26 -15.24
CA LEU A 138 -2.80 1.19 -15.29
C LEU A 138 -3.16 1.80 -16.64
N ARG A 139 -3.14 1.04 -17.75
CA ARG A 139 -3.63 1.50 -19.06
C ARG A 139 -5.12 1.89 -19.05
N GLY A 140 -5.89 1.29 -18.15
CA GLY A 140 -7.29 1.65 -17.89
C GLY A 140 -7.44 3.01 -17.20
N PHE A 141 -6.40 3.51 -16.54
CA PHE A 141 -6.42 4.72 -15.74
C PHE A 141 -5.89 5.92 -16.54
N ALA A 142 -6.66 7.00 -16.59
CA ALA A 142 -6.23 8.28 -17.13
C ALA A 142 -5.46 9.11 -16.08
N CYS A 143 -5.84 8.97 -14.81
CA CYS A 143 -5.23 9.70 -13.69
C CYS A 143 -5.25 8.86 -12.41
N LEU A 144 -4.43 9.23 -11.43
CA LEU A 144 -4.44 8.65 -10.10
C LEU A 144 -4.36 9.75 -9.05
N SER A 145 -5.14 9.59 -7.99
CA SER A 145 -5.15 10.48 -6.84
C SER A 145 -4.54 9.81 -5.62
N LYS A 146 -3.87 10.61 -4.80
CA LYS A 146 -3.35 10.16 -3.51
C LYS A 146 -4.51 9.77 -2.60
N GLY A 147 -4.39 8.59 -1.97
CA GLY A 147 -5.39 8.04 -1.06
C GLY A 147 -6.50 7.24 -1.74
N ASP A 148 -6.53 7.16 -3.07
CA ASP A 148 -7.47 6.27 -3.76
C ASP A 148 -7.01 4.81 -3.64
N THR A 149 -7.99 3.92 -3.47
CA THR A 149 -7.81 2.47 -3.52
C THR A 149 -8.36 1.96 -4.84
N PHE A 150 -7.56 1.22 -5.61
CA PHE A 150 -8.04 0.62 -6.86
C PHE A 150 -7.70 -0.87 -6.93
N GLY A 151 -8.53 -1.60 -7.67
CA GLY A 151 -8.37 -3.04 -7.87
C GLY A 151 -7.50 -3.38 -9.07
N VAL A 152 -6.60 -4.33 -8.89
CA VAL A 152 -5.83 -4.97 -9.96
C VAL A 152 -6.03 -6.48 -9.84
N ARG A 153 -6.81 -7.04 -10.76
CA ARG A 153 -7.26 -8.45 -10.71
C ARG A 153 -7.97 -8.72 -9.36
N GLU A 154 -7.52 -9.70 -8.59
CA GLU A 154 -8.04 -10.03 -7.26
C GLU A 154 -7.39 -9.24 -6.09
N PHE A 155 -6.52 -8.27 -6.39
CA PHE A 155 -5.77 -7.49 -5.39
C PHE A 155 -6.23 -6.04 -5.33
N LEU A 156 -6.13 -5.44 -4.15
CA LEU A 156 -6.38 -4.02 -3.93
C LEU A 156 -5.05 -3.32 -3.66
N LEU A 157 -4.89 -2.12 -4.23
CA LEU A 157 -3.74 -1.26 -4.03
C LEU A 157 -4.18 0.13 -3.61
N ASP A 158 -3.49 0.68 -2.61
CA ASP A 158 -3.65 2.06 -2.18
C ASP A 158 -2.58 2.94 -2.82
N VAL A 159 -2.98 4.10 -3.29
CA VAL A 159 -2.06 5.12 -3.78
C VAL A 159 -1.55 5.94 -2.58
N VAL A 160 -0.32 5.68 -2.14
CA VAL A 160 0.26 6.35 -0.97
C VAL A 160 0.79 7.73 -1.34
N GLU A 161 1.52 7.81 -2.45
CA GLU A 161 2.14 9.05 -2.92
C GLU A 161 2.15 9.10 -4.45
N VAL A 162 2.08 10.31 -4.99
CA VAL A 162 2.19 10.61 -6.42
C VAL A 162 3.14 11.79 -6.62
N GLY A 163 3.70 11.94 -7.83
CA GLY A 163 4.53 13.09 -8.18
C GLY A 163 4.71 13.24 -9.69
N PRO A 164 5.02 14.45 -10.22
CA PRO A 164 5.24 15.73 -9.53
C PRO A 164 3.90 16.46 -9.26
N GLY A 165 3.46 16.47 -8.01
CA GLY A 165 2.17 16.98 -7.56
C GLY A 165 1.75 16.22 -6.30
N ASP A 166 1.09 16.87 -5.33
CA ASP A 166 0.82 16.25 -4.02
C ASP A 166 -0.52 15.50 -3.96
N GLU A 167 -1.42 15.76 -4.91
CA GLU A 167 -2.82 15.28 -4.86
C GLU A 167 -3.18 14.35 -6.03
N VAL A 168 -2.83 14.71 -7.28
CA VAL A 168 -3.23 13.96 -8.47
C VAL A 168 -2.18 14.02 -9.59
N ILE A 169 -2.04 12.92 -10.32
CA ILE A 169 -1.18 12.81 -11.52
C ILE A 169 -1.95 12.25 -12.72
N SER A 170 -1.51 12.62 -13.93
CA SER A 170 -1.97 12.05 -15.19
C SER A 170 -1.09 10.86 -15.59
N LEU A 171 -1.73 9.77 -15.99
CA LEU A 171 -1.11 8.54 -16.53
C LEU A 171 -1.21 8.45 -18.06
N VAL A 172 -1.83 9.43 -18.72
CA VAL A 172 -1.96 9.44 -20.17
C VAL A 172 -0.61 9.73 -20.82
N ASP A 173 -0.13 8.79 -21.65
CA ASP A 173 1.13 8.87 -22.40
C ASP A 173 2.37 9.16 -21.53
N THR A 174 2.41 8.61 -20.31
CA THR A 174 3.53 8.79 -19.37
C THR A 174 4.17 7.47 -18.95
N ASP A 175 5.49 7.48 -18.86
CA ASP A 175 6.28 6.44 -18.21
C ASP A 175 6.46 6.83 -16.73
N CYS A 176 5.59 6.31 -15.87
CA CYS A 176 5.67 6.55 -14.43
C CYS A 176 6.48 5.45 -13.73
N GLU A 177 7.44 5.84 -12.90
CA GLU A 177 8.16 4.91 -12.02
C GLU A 177 7.25 4.50 -10.85
N VAL A 178 7.16 3.20 -10.60
CA VAL A 178 6.33 2.64 -9.53
C VAL A 178 7.20 2.10 -8.41
N GLU A 179 7.01 2.64 -7.21
CA GLU A 179 7.60 2.12 -5.97
C GLU A 179 6.54 1.39 -5.16
N PHE A 180 6.88 0.25 -4.57
CA PHE A 180 5.97 -0.50 -3.70
C PHE A 180 6.28 -0.22 -2.22
N ALA A 181 5.24 0.12 -1.46
CA ALA A 181 5.31 0.19 -0.01
C ALA A 181 5.12 -1.21 0.61
N THR A 182 5.41 -1.33 1.92
CA THR A 182 5.15 -2.55 2.69
C THR A 182 3.66 -2.92 2.63
N PRO A 183 3.31 -4.18 2.30
CA PRO A 183 1.91 -4.60 2.26
C PRO A 183 1.18 -4.38 3.59
N LEU A 184 -0.13 -4.12 3.56
CA LEU A 184 -0.94 -3.93 4.79
C LEU A 184 -1.07 -5.21 5.62
N ASP A 185 -1.05 -6.38 4.97
CA ASP A 185 -1.11 -7.69 5.61
C ASP A 185 0.27 -8.23 6.02
N TYR A 186 1.33 -7.44 5.87
CA TYR A 186 2.68 -7.85 6.24
C TYR A 186 2.77 -8.07 7.75
N VAL A 187 2.69 -9.34 8.15
CA VAL A 187 3.09 -9.78 9.49
C VAL A 187 4.59 -9.92 9.45
N GLU A 188 5.30 -9.02 10.13
CA GLU A 188 6.74 -9.16 10.36
C GLU A 188 6.95 -10.52 11.04
N ALA A 189 7.45 -11.50 10.30
CA ALA A 189 7.94 -12.71 10.92
C ALA A 189 9.02 -12.24 11.89
N GLU A 190 8.79 -12.39 13.20
CA GLU A 190 9.84 -12.28 14.17
C GLU A 190 10.94 -13.20 13.65
N VAL A 191 11.97 -12.61 13.04
CA VAL A 191 13.26 -13.26 12.96
C VAL A 191 13.56 -13.40 14.42
N ALA A 192 13.25 -14.58 14.98
CA ALA A 192 13.79 -14.97 16.25
C ALA A 192 15.26 -14.66 16.06
N GLU A 193 15.75 -13.61 16.71
CA GLU A 193 17.16 -13.46 16.91
C GLU A 193 17.52 -14.81 17.49
N GLU A 194 18.15 -15.67 16.68
CA GLU A 194 18.86 -16.83 17.19
C GLU A 194 19.87 -16.17 18.09
N GLY A 195 19.46 -16.01 19.35
CA GLY A 195 20.11 -15.16 20.30
C GLY A 195 21.53 -15.60 20.25
N VAL A 196 22.41 -14.69 19.83
CA VAL A 196 23.85 -14.91 19.85
C VAL A 196 24.10 -15.44 21.23
N ALA A 197 24.30 -16.76 21.34
CA ALA A 197 24.22 -17.45 22.60
C ALA A 197 25.30 -16.82 23.44
N GLY A 198 24.90 -15.92 24.35
CA GLY A 198 25.79 -15.00 25.01
C GLY A 198 26.92 -15.84 25.55
N PHE A 199 28.15 -15.53 25.14
CA PHE A 199 29.31 -16.33 25.48
C PHE A 199 29.35 -16.47 27.00
N ARG A 200 28.89 -17.61 27.51
CA ARG A 200 28.86 -17.91 28.93
C ARG A 200 30.28 -18.31 29.31
N ALA A 201 31.09 -17.31 29.65
CA ALA A 201 32.38 -17.53 30.24
C ALA A 201 32.21 -18.50 31.42
N PHE A 202 33.01 -19.57 31.42
CA PHE A 202 32.93 -20.66 32.38
C PHE A 202 33.15 -20.10 33.79
N THR A 203 32.08 -19.95 34.58
CA THR A 203 32.16 -19.48 35.98
C THR A 203 32.52 -20.60 36.96
N GLY A 204 32.91 -21.78 36.46
CA GLY A 204 33.37 -22.88 37.27
C GLY A 204 34.66 -22.52 38.00
N LYS A 205 34.69 -22.71 39.33
CA LYS A 205 35.92 -22.63 40.13
C LYS A 205 36.90 -23.71 39.66
N GLY A 206 37.82 -23.34 38.77
CA GLY A 206 38.88 -24.23 38.29
C GLY A 206 39.79 -24.65 39.44
N ARG A 207 39.81 -25.94 39.79
CA ARG A 207 40.82 -26.51 40.69
C ARG A 207 42.03 -26.94 39.86
N ARG A 208 43.12 -26.19 39.97
CA ARG A 208 44.43 -26.57 39.42
C ARG A 208 44.97 -27.78 40.21
N LEU A 209 45.54 -28.75 39.51
CA LEU A 209 46.13 -29.98 40.07
C LEU A 209 47.52 -29.77 40.70
N GLY A 210 47.86 -28.54 41.12
CA GLY A 210 49.17 -28.24 41.71
C GLY A 210 49.12 -27.07 42.69
N GLY A 211 49.28 -27.42 43.98
CA GLY A 211 49.72 -26.64 45.13
C GLY A 211 49.72 -25.09 45.11
N LYS A 212 48.95 -24.55 46.06
CA LYS A 212 49.07 -23.24 46.76
C LYS A 212 48.82 -21.94 45.97
N GLY A 213 47.71 -21.27 46.32
CA GLY A 213 47.49 -19.84 46.12
C GLY A 213 46.02 -19.48 45.87
N LYS A 214 45.44 -18.63 46.73
CA LYS A 214 44.05 -18.12 46.61
C LYS A 214 43.93 -17.13 45.45
N VAL A 215 42.84 -17.16 44.68
CA VAL A 215 42.45 -16.04 43.80
C VAL A 215 40.93 -15.80 43.89
N ALA A 216 40.58 -14.51 43.83
CA ALA A 216 39.37 -13.83 44.29
C ALA A 216 38.03 -14.28 43.66
N ASP A 217 36.95 -14.11 44.45
CA ASP A 217 35.56 -14.22 44.01
C ASP A 217 35.19 -13.01 43.13
N VAL A 218 34.64 -13.28 41.94
CA VAL A 218 33.98 -12.27 41.11
C VAL A 218 32.50 -12.25 41.51
N VAL A 219 32.07 -11.14 42.12
CA VAL A 219 30.67 -10.89 42.49
C VAL A 219 29.97 -10.27 41.28
N VAL A 220 28.96 -10.95 40.74
CA VAL A 220 28.02 -10.36 39.77
C VAL A 220 26.69 -10.19 40.49
N ALA A 221 26.23 -8.93 40.56
CA ALA A 221 24.98 -8.52 41.17
C ALA A 221 23.79 -9.10 40.41
N LYS A 222 22.79 -9.57 41.16
CA LYS A 222 21.45 -9.94 40.66
C LYS A 222 20.52 -8.77 40.93
N GLU A 223 19.80 -8.31 39.91
CA GLU A 223 18.49 -7.68 40.10
C GLU A 223 17.42 -8.77 40.08
N GLU A 224 16.47 -8.66 41.01
CA GLU A 224 15.31 -9.53 41.16
C GLU A 224 14.14 -8.97 40.36
N GLU A 225 13.38 -9.83 39.66
CA GLU A 225 11.93 -9.67 39.57
C GLU A 225 11.22 -10.98 39.19
N GLY A 226 10.07 -11.21 39.82
CA GLY A 226 8.88 -11.77 39.16
C GLY A 226 8.77 -13.28 38.94
N LYS A 227 8.08 -13.96 39.86
CA LYS A 227 7.75 -15.40 39.83
C LYS A 227 6.47 -15.69 39.03
N LYS A 228 6.50 -16.65 38.09
CA LYS A 228 5.47 -17.71 37.97
C LYS A 228 5.99 -18.92 37.16
N ARG A 229 5.88 -20.10 37.78
CA ARG A 229 6.24 -21.42 37.24
C ARG A 229 5.02 -22.04 36.56
N GLU A 230 5.24 -22.83 35.50
CA GLU A 230 4.65 -24.17 35.38
C GLU A 230 5.45 -25.08 34.42
N LYS A 231 5.80 -26.27 34.96
CA LYS A 231 6.26 -27.55 34.38
C LYS A 231 7.50 -27.61 33.47
N GLU A 232 8.62 -28.01 34.10
CA GLU A 232 9.78 -28.64 33.46
C GLU A 232 9.47 -30.11 33.10
N GLU A 233 9.69 -30.51 31.85
CA GLU A 233 10.00 -31.91 31.52
C GLU A 233 11.52 -32.13 31.65
N GLU A 234 11.88 -33.12 32.45
CA GLU A 234 13.25 -33.49 32.81
C GLU A 234 13.99 -34.11 31.62
N PHE A 235 14.84 -33.34 30.93
CA PHE A 235 15.76 -33.87 29.91
C PHE A 235 16.98 -34.54 30.57
N LYS A 236 17.18 -35.84 30.34
CA LYS A 236 18.34 -36.62 30.81
C LYS A 236 19.35 -36.85 29.69
N PRO A 237 20.49 -36.13 29.65
CA PRO A 237 21.53 -36.42 28.67
C PRO A 237 22.33 -37.69 29.02
N PHE A 238 22.74 -38.37 27.94
CA PHE A 238 23.38 -39.67 27.86
C PHE A 238 24.49 -39.96 28.89
N SER A 239 24.31 -41.01 29.68
CA SER A 239 25.34 -41.59 30.56
C SER A 239 26.27 -42.53 29.78
N GLY A 240 27.08 -41.97 28.87
CA GLY A 240 28.15 -42.71 28.20
C GLY A 240 29.44 -42.67 29.02
N ARG A 241 29.90 -43.82 29.56
CA ARG A 241 31.26 -43.92 30.14
C ARG A 241 32.28 -43.88 29.02
N GLY A 242 33.04 -42.79 28.90
CA GLY A 242 34.17 -42.68 27.99
C GLY A 242 35.32 -43.61 28.41
N ARG A 243 35.76 -44.49 27.50
CA ARG A 243 37.03 -45.22 27.61
C ARG A 243 38.13 -44.38 26.99
N VAL A 244 39.18 -44.11 27.75
CA VAL A 244 40.36 -43.39 27.29
C VAL A 244 41.34 -44.40 26.71
N LEU A 245 41.73 -44.24 25.44
CA LEU A 245 42.91 -44.90 24.87
C LEU A 245 44.12 -43.99 25.09
N GLY A 246 44.86 -44.21 26.17
CA GLY A 246 46.20 -43.64 26.36
C GLY A 246 47.24 -44.50 25.64
N GLY A 247 48.10 -43.86 24.84
CA GLY A 247 49.37 -44.42 24.33
C GLY A 247 50.46 -44.49 25.43
N PRO A 248 51.78 -44.54 25.15
CA PRO A 248 52.49 -44.38 23.86
C PRO A 248 53.61 -45.45 23.59
N PHE A 249 54.42 -45.14 22.58
CA PHE A 249 55.57 -45.81 21.95
C PHE A 249 56.79 -46.21 22.83
N PHE A 250 57.65 -47.08 22.25
CA PHE A 250 59.00 -47.60 22.65
C PHE A 250 59.03 -48.68 23.74
N SER A 251 59.78 -49.79 23.63
CA SER A 251 61.05 -50.09 22.94
C SER A 251 61.02 -51.37 22.10
#